data_AF-A0A7C3CBB1-F1
#
_entry.id   AF-A0A7C3CBB1-F1
#
_cell.length_a   1.000
_cell.length_b   1.000
_cell.length_c   1.000
_cell.angle_alpha   90.00
_cell.angle_beta   90.00
_cell.angle_gamma   90.00
#
_symmetry.space_group_name_H-M   'P 1'
#
loop_
_entity.id
_entity.type
_entity.pdbx_description
1 polymer ?
#
loop_
_entity_poly.entity_id
_entity_poly.type
_entity_poly.pdbx_seq_one_letter_code
_entity_poly.pdbx_strand_id
1 'polypeptide(L)'
;MPKALTQDDIDLLATHVAAGDRIAYYTQLAEWGYRYAALALGVVSNDTFAGRVANEYFQHQSHEEGQFLNDDQIALMSQGLMEADFALREAAGSNSRDYGRGARQ
;
A
#
# COMPACT_ATOMS: atom_id res chain seq x y z
N MET A 1 5.86 -8.21 -15.39
CA MET A 1 6.86 -8.04 -14.31
C MET A 1 6.63 -6.67 -13.69
N PRO A 2 6.67 -6.53 -12.35
CA PRO A 2 6.53 -5.23 -11.71
C PRO A 2 7.68 -4.31 -12.14
N LYS A 3 7.39 -3.02 -12.35
CA LYS A 3 8.37 -1.98 -12.67
C LYS A 3 9.31 -1.75 -11.48
N ALA A 4 10.62 -1.74 -11.73
CA ALA A 4 11.60 -1.27 -10.75
C ALA A 4 11.39 0.23 -10.48
N LEU A 5 11.36 0.64 -9.22
CA LEU A 5 11.07 2.02 -8.83
C LEU A 5 12.32 2.89 -8.93
N THR A 6 12.19 4.05 -9.58
CA THR A 6 13.15 5.15 -9.53
C THR A 6 12.88 6.04 -8.31
N GLN A 7 13.66 7.11 -8.11
CA GLN A 7 13.30 8.07 -7.08
C GLN A 7 12.03 8.82 -7.38
N ASP A 8 11.88 9.30 -8.62
CA ASP A 8 10.70 10.08 -9.01
C ASP A 8 9.41 9.27 -8.75
N ASP A 9 9.48 7.94 -8.88
CA ASP A 9 8.38 7.06 -8.51
C ASP A 9 8.11 7.03 -7.00
N ILE A 10 9.16 6.96 -6.19
CA ILE A 10 9.06 7.01 -4.73
C ILE A 10 8.52 8.37 -4.29
N ASP A 11 8.98 9.46 -4.89
CA ASP A 11 8.49 10.82 -4.60
C ASP A 11 7.00 10.95 -4.95
N LEU A 12 6.56 10.40 -6.09
CA LEU A 12 5.14 10.34 -6.45
C LEU A 12 4.33 9.55 -5.41
N LEU A 13 4.78 8.36 -5.03
CA LEU A 13 4.12 7.57 -3.99
C LEU A 13 4.06 8.33 -2.65
N ALA A 14 5.10 9.08 -2.29
CA ALA A 14 5.13 9.91 -1.09
C ALA A 14 4.04 10.99 -1.12
N THR A 15 3.71 11.55 -2.29
CA THR A 15 2.61 12.52 -2.41
C THR A 15 1.25 11.90 -2.08
N HIS A 16 1.00 10.66 -2.52
CA HIS A 16 -0.25 9.94 -2.20
C HIS A 16 -0.31 9.60 -0.71
N VAL A 17 0.81 9.17 -0.12
CA VAL A 17 0.90 8.87 1.32
C VAL A 17 0.64 10.13 2.15
N ALA A 18 1.27 11.26 1.81
CA ALA A 18 1.06 12.52 2.51
C ALA A 18 -0.39 13.02 2.44
N ALA A 19 -1.11 12.69 1.37
CA ALA A 19 -2.53 13.00 1.20
C ALA A 19 -3.47 11.99 1.87
N GLY A 20 -2.97 10.85 2.36
CA GLY A 20 -3.79 9.73 2.82
C GLY A 20 -4.57 9.03 1.69
N ASP A 21 -4.19 9.25 0.42
CA ASP A 21 -4.93 8.77 -0.74
C ASP A 21 -4.54 7.34 -1.13
N ARG A 22 -5.12 6.39 -0.38
CA ARG A 22 -4.94 4.95 -0.58
C ARG A 22 -5.36 4.49 -1.98
N ILE A 23 -6.39 5.09 -2.57
CA ILE A 23 -6.90 4.70 -3.88
C ILE A 23 -5.87 5.07 -4.95
N ALA A 24 -5.40 6.32 -4.96
CA ALA A 24 -4.38 6.75 -5.90
C ALA A 24 -3.07 5.95 -5.74
N TYR A 25 -2.64 5.72 -4.49
CA TYR A 25 -1.45 4.92 -4.19
C TYR A 25 -1.51 3.51 -4.79
N TYR A 26 -2.56 2.73 -4.48
CA TYR A 26 -2.66 1.36 -4.97
C TYR A 26 -3.01 1.27 -6.45
N THR A 27 -3.71 2.28 -7.01
CA THR A 27 -3.92 2.40 -8.45
C THR A 27 -2.58 2.53 -9.17
N GLN A 28 -1.73 3.46 -8.73
CA GLN A 28 -0.44 3.70 -9.36
C GLN A 28 0.46 2.46 -9.32
N LEU A 29 0.52 1.77 -8.18
CA LEU A 29 1.27 0.52 -8.04
C LEU A 29 0.69 -0.60 -8.93
N ALA A 30 -0.63 -0.71 -9.05
CA ALA A 30 -1.26 -1.71 -9.90
C ALA A 30 -0.92 -1.48 -11.38
N GLU A 31 -0.95 -0.23 -11.84
CA GLU A 31 -0.53 0.17 -13.20
C GLU A 31 0.94 -0.18 -13.47
N TRP A 32 1.80 -0.08 -12.46
CA TRP A 32 3.21 -0.49 -12.53
C TRP A 32 3.43 -2.00 -12.42
N GLY A 33 2.35 -2.79 -12.37
CA GLY A 33 2.39 -4.25 -12.41
C GLY A 33 2.58 -4.93 -11.06
N TYR A 34 2.45 -4.21 -9.94
CA TYR A 34 2.46 -4.80 -8.61
C TYR A 34 1.13 -5.51 -8.33
N ARG A 35 1.09 -6.82 -8.57
CA ARG A 35 -0.14 -7.64 -8.46
C ARG A 35 -0.86 -7.52 -7.11
N TYR A 36 -0.11 -7.40 -6.03
CA TYR A 36 -0.68 -7.18 -4.70
C TYR A 36 -1.50 -5.88 -4.64
N ALA A 37 -1.06 -4.83 -5.32
CA ALA A 37 -1.73 -3.53 -5.28
C ALA A 37 -3.13 -3.57 -5.88
N ALA A 38 -3.36 -4.40 -6.91
CA ALA A 38 -4.72 -4.59 -7.46
C ALA A 38 -5.68 -5.25 -6.45
N LEU A 39 -5.17 -6.15 -5.60
CA LEU A 39 -5.96 -6.74 -4.52
C LEU A 39 -6.22 -5.72 -3.41
N ALA A 40 -5.19 -5.00 -2.98
CA ALA A 40 -5.30 -3.95 -1.96
C ALA A 40 -6.24 -2.83 -2.41
N LEU A 41 -6.18 -2.42 -3.68
CA LEU A 41 -7.09 -1.44 -4.27
C LEU A 41 -8.53 -1.92 -4.12
N GLY A 42 -8.83 -3.17 -4.49
CA GLY A 42 -10.18 -3.74 -4.36
C GLY A 42 -10.71 -3.76 -2.93
N VAL A 43 -9.84 -3.88 -1.92
CA VAL A 43 -10.21 -3.78 -0.50
C VAL A 43 -10.54 -2.33 -0.12
N VAL A 44 -9.68 -1.39 -0.52
CA VAL A 44 -9.84 0.04 -0.21
C VAL A 44 -11.07 0.64 -0.90
N SER A 45 -11.33 0.28 -2.15
CA SER A 45 -12.50 0.73 -2.92
C SER A 45 -13.78 -0.05 -2.58
N ASN A 46 -13.64 -1.24 -1.99
CA ASN A 46 -14.73 -2.18 -1.70
C ASN A 46 -15.58 -2.57 -2.94
N ASP A 47 -15.03 -2.43 -4.15
CA ASP A 47 -15.78 -2.58 -5.42
C ASP A 47 -15.65 -3.98 -6.03
N THR A 48 -14.59 -4.71 -5.71
CA THR A 48 -14.38 -6.09 -6.16
C THR A 48 -15.02 -7.10 -5.22
N PHE A 49 -15.38 -8.28 -5.74
CA PHE A 49 -15.88 -9.39 -4.91
C PHE A 49 -14.86 -9.79 -3.84
N ALA A 50 -13.58 -9.94 -4.22
CA ALA A 50 -12.51 -10.30 -3.28
C ALA A 50 -12.31 -9.22 -2.20
N GLY A 51 -12.37 -7.94 -2.57
CA GLY A 51 -12.27 -6.82 -1.63
C GLY A 51 -13.39 -6.80 -0.60
N ARG A 52 -14.65 -6.97 -1.05
CA ARG A 52 -15.80 -7.09 -0.14
C ARG A 52 -15.67 -8.25 0.82
N VAL A 53 -15.30 -9.44 0.31
CA VAL A 53 -15.11 -10.62 1.16
C VAL A 53 -14.00 -10.39 2.19
N ALA A 54 -12.90 -9.73 1.82
CA ALA A 54 -11.82 -9.42 2.77
C ALA A 54 -12.28 -8.45 3.87
N ASN A 55 -13.04 -7.41 3.53
CA ASN A 55 -13.59 -6.46 4.51
C ASN A 55 -14.58 -7.14 5.46
N GLU A 56 -15.51 -7.95 4.93
CA GLU A 56 -16.47 -8.72 5.74
C GLU A 56 -15.76 -9.73 6.66
N TYR A 57 -14.74 -10.43 6.14
CA TYR A 57 -13.95 -11.36 6.93
C TYR A 57 -13.22 -10.64 8.07
N PHE A 58 -12.61 -9.48 7.78
CA PHE A 58 -11.93 -8.69 8.80
C PHE A 58 -12.88 -8.24 9.91
N GLN A 59 -14.06 -7.72 9.57
CA GLN A 59 -15.08 -7.34 10.57
C GLN A 59 -15.57 -8.54 11.38
N HIS A 60 -15.83 -9.67 10.72
CA HIS A 60 -16.23 -10.89 11.41
C HIS A 60 -15.17 -11.34 12.41
N GLN A 61 -13.89 -11.37 12.01
CA GLN A 61 -12.81 -11.76 12.92
C GLN A 61 -12.64 -10.78 14.07
N SER A 62 -12.74 -9.46 13.83
CA SER A 62 -12.67 -8.50 14.93
C SER A 62 -13.77 -8.76 15.96
N HIS A 63 -15.00 -9.07 15.53
CA HIS A 63 -16.10 -9.40 16.43
C HIS A 63 -15.86 -10.68 17.23
N GLU A 64 -15.34 -11.74 16.61
CA GLU A 64 -14.97 -12.99 17.30
C GLU A 64 -13.88 -12.75 18.36
N GLU A 65 -12.99 -11.78 18.14
CA GLU A 65 -11.97 -11.34 19.10
C GLU A 65 -12.50 -10.33 20.14
N GLY A 66 -13.80 -10.01 20.12
CA GLY A 66 -14.43 -9.06 21.04
C GLY A 66 -14.13 -7.59 20.73
N GLN A 67 -13.60 -7.30 19.54
CA GLN A 67 -13.33 -5.95 19.05
C GLN A 67 -14.42 -5.52 18.06
N PHE A 68 -15.10 -4.42 18.37
CA PHE A 68 -16.09 -3.81 17.48
C PHE A 68 -15.47 -2.59 16.83
N LEU A 69 -14.85 -2.79 15.66
CA LEU A 69 -14.18 -1.73 14.92
C LEU A 69 -15.21 -0.94 14.11
N ASN A 70 -15.16 0.39 14.22
CA ASN A 70 -15.95 1.28 13.36
C ASN A 70 -15.18 1.61 12.06
N ASP A 71 -15.89 2.21 11.11
CA ASP A 71 -15.33 2.54 9.79
C ASP A 71 -14.09 3.44 9.87
N ASP A 72 -14.04 4.38 10.82
CA ASP A 72 -12.90 5.27 11.01
C ASP A 72 -11.65 4.50 11.49
N GLN A 73 -11.82 3.55 12.41
CA GLN A 73 -10.73 2.68 12.88
C GLN A 73 -10.22 1.79 11.74
N ILE A 74 -11.11 1.23 10.94
CA ILE A 74 -10.75 0.42 9.77
C ILE A 74 -10.00 1.28 8.74
N ALA A 75 -10.47 2.50 8.48
CA ALA A 75 -9.81 3.44 7.58
C ALA A 75 -8.40 3.82 8.06
N LEU A 76 -8.23 4.11 9.36
CA LEU A 76 -6.93 4.39 9.97
C LEU A 76 -5.97 3.20 9.87
N MET A 77 -6.43 1.98 10.15
CA MET A 77 -5.62 0.78 9.98
C MET A 77 -5.18 0.59 8.52
N SER A 78 -6.11 0.78 7.58
CA SER A 78 -5.81 0.67 6.16
C SER A 78 -4.85 1.76 5.67
N GLN A 79 -4.90 2.97 6.24
CA GLN A 79 -3.91 4.01 5.98
C GLN A 79 -2.53 3.60 6.53
N GLY A 80 -2.47 3.08 7.76
CA GLY A 80 -1.22 2.56 8.34
C GLY A 80 -0.58 1.44 7.51
N LEU A 81 -1.39 0.57 6.89
CA LEU A 81 -0.87 -0.45 5.96
C LEU A 81 -0.24 0.16 4.70
N MET A 82 -0.82 1.23 4.14
CA MET A 82 -0.25 1.95 3.01
C MET A 82 1.08 2.63 3.40
N GLU A 83 1.11 3.29 4.56
CA GLU A 83 2.33 3.93 5.08
C GLU A 83 3.45 2.91 5.31
N ALA A 84 3.13 1.73 5.85
CA ALA A 84 4.09 0.65 6.02
C ALA A 84 4.61 0.08 4.69
N ASP A 85 3.73 -0.14 3.70
CA ASP A 85 4.14 -0.58 2.35
C ASP A 85 5.06 0.47 1.69
N PHE A 86 4.75 1.76 1.82
CA PHE A 86 5.59 2.84 1.31
C PHE A 86 6.97 2.86 1.96
N ALA A 87 7.05 2.77 3.29
CA ALA A 87 8.31 2.77 4.02
C ALA A 87 9.25 1.63 3.58
N LEU A 88 8.69 0.45 3.28
CA LEU A 88 9.47 -0.68 2.75
C LEU A 88 10.02 -0.40 1.34
N ARG A 89 9.23 0.27 0.49
CA ARG A 89 9.66 0.65 -0.87
C ARG A 89 10.72 1.74 -0.84
N GLU A 90 10.55 2.74 0.01
CA GLU A 90 11.53 3.79 0.22
C GLU A 90 12.87 3.22 0.70
N ALA A 91 12.83 2.32 1.70
CA ALA A 91 14.03 1.65 2.19
C ALA A 91 14.72 0.82 1.08
N ALA A 92 13.94 0.10 0.26
CA ALA A 92 14.48 -0.67 -0.87
C ALA A 92 15.08 0.25 -1.97
N GLY A 93 14.46 1.39 -2.24
CA GLY A 93 14.94 2.41 -3.18
C GLY A 93 16.16 3.19 -2.65
N SER A 94 16.31 3.31 -1.33
CA SER A 94 17.52 3.86 -0.70
C SER A 94 18.69 2.88 -0.82
N ASN A 95 18.46 1.60 -0.52
CA ASN A 95 19.49 0.56 -0.62
C ASN A 95 20.08 0.42 -2.02
N SER A 96 19.28 0.59 -3.08
CA SER A 96 19.78 0.51 -4.47
C SER A 96 20.72 1.67 -4.85
N ARG A 97 20.64 2.82 -4.16
CA ARG A 97 21.55 3.96 -4.38
C ARG A 97 22.94 3.74 -3.81
N ASP A 98 23.03 3.12 -2.63
CA ASP A 98 24.30 2.94 -1.94
C ASP A 98 25.23 1.99 -2.71
N TYR A 99 24.67 0.95 -3.35
CA TYR A 99 25.44 0.06 -4.23
C TYR A 99 25.96 0.76 -5.51
N GLY A 100 25.27 1.80 -6.01
CA GLY A 100 25.68 2.55 -7.20
C GLY A 100 26.81 3.55 -6.96
N ARG A 101 27.01 4.00 -5.71
CA ARG A 101 28.01 5.02 -5.35
C ARG A 101 29.39 4.44 -5.04
N GLY A 102 29.47 3.17 -4.65
CA GLY A 102 30.72 2.47 -4.32
C GLY A 102 31.52 1.94 -5.52
N ALA A 103 30.95 1.93 -6.73
CA ALA A 103 31.58 1.37 -7.94
C ALA A 103 32.37 2.38 -8.79
N ARG A 104 32.57 3.61 -8.29
CA ARG A 104 33.35 4.65 -8.97
C ARG A 104 34.39 5.26 -8.03
N GLN A 105 35.39 4.48 -7.61
CA GLN A 105 36.65 4.98 -7.06
C GLN A 105 37.80 4.15 -7.60
#